data_AF-A0A7Y2MGH4-F1
#
_entry.id   AF-A0A7Y2MGH4-F1
#
_cell.length_a   1.000
_cell.length_b   1.000
_cell.length_c   1.000
_cell.angle_alpha   90.00
_cell.angle_beta   90.00
_cell.angle_gamma   90.00
#
_symmetry.space_group_name_H-M   'P 1'
#
loop_
_entity.id
_entity.type
_entity.pdbx_description
1 polymer ?
#
loop_
_entity_poly.entity_id
_entity_poly.type
_entity_poly.pdbx_seq_one_letter_code
_entity_poly.pdbx_strand_id
1 'polypeptide(L)' 'MSVINFDRIRDTQERPDAQFVRKDEHGKAMYLFALEYKIGTSMWSAQIWAYSFEDAEMRVKAMRESLTVCGQLHASIRA' A
#
# COMPACT_ATOMS: atom_id res chain seq x y z
N MET A 1 -6.43 -11.51 18.11
CA MET A 1 -5.65 -10.31 17.76
C MET A 1 -4.40 -10.81 17.04
N SER A 2 -4.36 -10.72 15.71
CA SER A 2 -3.23 -11.25 14.92
C SER A 2 -2.31 -10.10 14.57
N VAL A 3 -1.09 -10.12 15.12
CA VAL A 3 -0.03 -9.16 14.78
C VAL A 3 0.65 -9.70 13.53
N ILE A 4 0.40 -9.07 12.38
CA ILE A 4 1.07 -9.42 11.12
C ILE A 4 2.50 -8.91 11.21
N ASN A 5 3.46 -9.83 11.30
CA ASN A 5 4.88 -9.53 11.30
C ASN A 5 5.41 -9.58 9.86
N PHE A 6 5.86 -8.42 9.36
CA PHE A 6 6.29 -8.23 7.98
C PHE A 6 7.69 -8.82 7.67
N ASP A 7 8.50 -9.14 8.69
CA ASP A 7 9.85 -9.66 8.50
C ASP A 7 9.87 -11.13 8.05
N ARG A 8 8.83 -11.91 8.39
CA ARG A 8 8.73 -13.34 8.03
C ARG A 8 8.07 -13.62 6.67
N ILE A 9 7.29 -12.68 6.15
CA ILE A 9 6.47 -12.88 4.93
C ILE A 9 7.25 -12.54 3.65
N ARG A 10 8.38 -11.84 3.75
CA ARG A 10 9.22 -11.54 2.57
C ARG A 10 9.75 -12.78 1.84
N ASP A 11 9.85 -13.93 2.53
CA ASP A 11 10.46 -15.15 2.00
C ASP A 11 9.45 -16.27 1.67
N THR A 12 8.17 -16.08 2.00
CA THR A 12 7.11 -17.03 1.65
C THR A 12 6.45 -16.57 0.36
N GLN A 13 6.61 -17.35 -0.72
CA GLN A 13 5.87 -17.22 -1.98
C GLN A 13 4.36 -17.53 -1.81
N GLU A 14 3.74 -17.12 -0.72
CA GLU A 14 2.29 -17.16 -0.58
C GLU A 14 1.73 -16.06 -1.46
N ARG A 15 0.95 -16.47 -2.47
CA ARG A 15 0.27 -15.53 -3.35
C ARG A 15 -0.66 -14.67 -2.48
N PRO A 16 -0.64 -13.34 -2.61
CA PRO A 16 -1.50 -12.47 -1.82
C PRO A 16 -2.98 -12.81 -2.06
N ASP A 17 -3.81 -12.66 -1.02
CA ASP A 17 -5.25 -12.86 -1.11
C ASP A 17 -5.87 -12.03 -2.22
N ALA A 18 -6.96 -12.53 -2.83
CA ALA A 18 -7.61 -11.87 -3.95
C ALA A 18 -8.02 -10.41 -3.68
N GLN A 19 -8.33 -10.06 -2.43
CA GLN A 19 -8.67 -8.68 -2.04
C GLN A 19 -7.47 -7.71 -2.08
N PHE A 20 -6.24 -8.25 -2.06
CA PHE A 20 -4.98 -7.50 -2.12
C PHE A 20 -4.34 -7.57 -3.50
N VAL A 21 -5.08 -8.07 -4.49
CA VAL A 21 -4.69 -8.11 -5.89
C VAL A 21 -5.77 -7.42 -6.72
N ARG A 22 -5.38 -6.40 -7.48
CA ARG A 22 -6.25 -5.80 -8.49
C ARG A 22 -5.57 -5.79 -9.84
N LYS A 23 -6.35 -5.71 -10.92
CA LYS A 23 -5.81 -5.50 -12.26
C LYS A 23 -5.97 -4.03 -12.64
N ASP A 24 -4.95 -3.47 -13.29
CA ASP A 24 -5.10 -2.17 -13.93
C ASP A 24 -5.88 -2.29 -15.25
N GLU A 25 -6.06 -1.17 -15.94
CA GLU A 25 -6.80 -1.07 -17.22
C GLU A 25 -6.20 -1.94 -18.34
N HIS A 26 -4.92 -2.32 -18.22
CA HIS A 26 -4.20 -3.17 -19.16
C HIS A 26 -4.14 -4.65 -18.73
N GLY A 27 -4.83 -4.99 -17.63
CA GLY A 27 -4.87 -6.35 -17.08
C GLY A 27 -3.64 -6.74 -16.27
N LYS A 28 -2.70 -5.82 -16.01
CA LYS A 28 -1.51 -6.08 -15.21
C LYS A 28 -1.86 -6.09 -13.73
N ALA A 29 -1.37 -7.10 -13.00
CA ALA A 29 -1.62 -7.24 -11.58
C ALA A 29 -0.88 -6.16 -10.78
N MET A 30 -1.61 -5.50 -9.89
CA MET A 30 -1.10 -4.66 -8.81
C MET A 30 -1.41 -5.33 -7.48
N TYR A 31 -0.53 -5.13 -6.52
CA TYR A 31 -0.61 -5.67 -5.18
C TYR A 31 -0.74 -4.53 -4.16
N LEU A 32 -1.46 -4.76 -3.08
CA LEU A 32 -1.60 -3.80 -1.98
C LEU A 32 -0.42 -3.95 -1.03
N PHE A 33 0.41 -2.92 -0.93
CA PHE A 33 1.53 -2.84 -0.01
C PHE A 33 1.17 -1.99 1.20
N ALA A 34 1.51 -2.49 2.39
CA ALA A 34 1.44 -1.73 3.62
C ALA A 34 2.68 -0.84 3.75
N LEU A 35 2.46 0.41 4.14
CA LEU A 35 3.50 1.39 4.44
C LEU A 35 3.41 1.76 5.92
N GLU A 36 4.55 2.10 6.50
CA GLU A 36 4.61 2.62 7.85
C GLU A 36 5.48 3.89 7.90
N TYR A 37 5.10 4.84 8.74
CA TYR A 37 5.86 6.07 8.96
C TYR A 37 5.62 6.63 10.36
N LYS A 38 6.59 7.42 10.85
CA LYS A 38 6.55 8.05 12.18
C LYS A 38 6.02 9.46 12.10
N ILE A 39 5.13 9.82 13.02
CA ILE A 39 4.81 11.20 13.37
C ILE A 39 5.03 11.37 14.86
N GLY A 40 6.03 12.17 15.25
CA GLY A 40 6.46 12.27 16.64
C GLY A 40 6.91 10.93 17.19
N THR A 41 6.26 10.45 18.25
CA THR A 41 6.49 9.14 18.86
C THR A 41 5.56 8.04 18.34
N SER A 42 4.58 8.39 17.50
CA SER A 42 3.54 7.46 17.04
C SER A 42 3.90 6.84 15.71
N MET A 43 3.62 5.54 15.57
CA MET A 43 3.63 4.84 14.29
C MET A 43 2.26 4.95 13.62
N TRP A 44 2.29 5.33 12.36
CA TRP A 44 1.14 5.37 11.47
C TRP A 44 1.34 4.41 10.33
N SER A 45 0.24 3.88 9.80
CA SER A 45 0.25 3.02 8.62
C SER A 45 -0.61 3.62 7.51
N ALA A 46 -0.17 3.37 6.27
CA ALA A 46 -0.90 3.69 5.06
C ALA A 46 -0.81 2.50 4.10
N GLN A 47 -1.59 2.52 3.02
CA GLN A 47 -1.57 1.45 2.03
C GLN A 47 -1.47 2.05 0.63
N ILE A 48 -0.70 1.39 -0.24
CA ILE A 48 -0.55 1.78 -1.64
C ILE A 48 -0.68 0.58 -2.55
N TRP A 49 -1.18 0.82 -3.75
CA TRP A 49 -1.14 -0.18 -4.81
C TRP A 49 0.12 0.00 -5.64
N ALA A 50 0.89 -1.07 -5.84
CA ALA A 50 2.10 -1.07 -6.66
C ALA A 50 2.24 -2.39 -7.45
N TYR A 51 3.05 -2.38 -8.49
CA TYR A 51 3.24 -3.56 -9.37
C TYR A 51 4.26 -4.57 -8.82
N SER A 52 5.16 -4.13 -7.96
CA SER A 52 6.22 -4.94 -7.36
C SER A 52 6.74 -4.25 -6.09
N PHE A 53 7.57 -4.93 -5.29
CA PHE A 53 8.26 -4.30 -4.17
C PHE A 53 9.13 -3.11 -4.61
N GLU A 54 9.82 -3.23 -5.76
CA GLU A 54 10.65 -2.14 -6.29
C GLU A 54 9.81 -0.90 -6.66
N ASP A 55 8.66 -1.09 -7.32
CA ASP A 55 7.71 -0.01 -7.62
C ASP A 55 7.14 0.59 -6.33
N ALA A 56 6.84 -0.24 -5.32
CA ALA A 56 6.36 0.23 -4.01
C ALA A 56 7.40 1.12 -3.32
N GLU A 57 8.67 0.71 -3.26
CA GLU A 57 9.76 1.49 -2.66
C GLU A 57 10.04 2.79 -3.44
N MET A 58 9.98 2.74 -4.78
CA MET A 58 10.12 3.92 -5.63
C MET A 58 9.02 4.95 -5.35
N ARG A 59 7.76 4.50 -5.20
CA ARG A 59 6.63 5.35 -4.82
C ARG A 59 6.81 5.93 -3.42
N VAL A 60 7.26 5.13 -2.44
CA VAL A 60 7.54 5.62 -1.08
C VAL A 60 8.63 6.70 -1.10
N LYS A 61 9.69 6.51 -1.89
CA LYS A 61 10.72 7.53 -2.08
C LYS A 61 10.12 8.83 -2.64
N ALA A 62 9.34 8.73 -3.71
CA ALA A 62 8.66 9.89 -4.29
C ALA A 62 7.72 10.58 -3.30
N MET A 63 7.02 9.81 -2.45
CA MET A 63 6.17 10.36 -1.39
C MET A 63 6.97 11.17 -0.37
N ARG A 64 8.13 10.66 0.08
CA ARG A 64 9.00 11.40 1.01
C ARG A 64 9.49 12.73 0.44
N GLU A 65 9.69 12.78 -0.87
CA GLU A 65 10.26 13.95 -1.57
C GLU A 65 9.18 14.97 -1.99
N SER A 66 7.96 14.54 -2.31
CA SER A 66 6.99 15.36 -3.05
C SER A 66 5.52 15.21 -2.64
N LEU A 67 5.19 14.39 -1.63
CA LEU A 67 3.80 14.17 -1.25
C LEU A 67 3.12 15.46 -0.78
N THR A 68 1.94 15.72 -1.32
CA THR A 68 1.10 16.87 -0.96
C THR A 68 -0.32 16.42 -0.65
N VAL A 69 -1.02 17.18 0.19
CA VAL A 69 -2.43 16.93 0.51
C VAL A 69 -3.30 17.56 -0.59
N CYS A 70 -3.99 16.73 -1.37
CA CYS A 70 -4.85 17.20 -2.47
C CYS A 70 -6.28 17.55 -2.02
N GLY A 71 -6.65 17.29 -0.76
CA GLY A 71 -7.99 17.51 -0.23
C GLY A 71 -8.55 16.28 0.48
N GLN A 72 -9.84 16.33 0.83
CA GLN A 72 -10.56 15.24 1.47
C GLN A 72 -11.30 14.40 0.42
N LEU A 73 -11.20 13.08 0.52
CA LEU A 73 -11.97 12.17 -0.33
C LEU A 73 -13.41 12.04 0.22
N HIS A 74 -14.39 12.16 -0.68
CA HIS A 74 -15.80 11.93 -0.39
C HIS A 74 -16.35 10.90 -1.38
N ALA A 75 -17.02 9.87 -0.87
CA ALA A 75 -17.80 8.95 -1.69
C ALA A 75 -19.28 9.33 -1.56
N SER A 76 -19.99 9.43 -2.67
CA SER A 76 -21.45 9.47 -2.68
C SER A 76 -21.95 8.15 -3.25
N ILE A 77 -22.72 7.42 -2.45
CA ILE A 77 -23.39 6.19 -2.89
C ILE A 77 -24.85 6.60 -3.09
N ARG A 78 -25.31 6.58 -4.34
CA ARG A 78 -26.74 6.74 -4.63
C ARG A 78 -27.42 5.41 -4.32
N ALA A 79 -28.48 5.47 -3.52
CA ALA A 79 -29.37 4.34 -3.22
C ALA A 79 -30.15 3.92 -4.47
#